data_AF-A0A0F9DF07-F1
#
_entry.id   AF-A0A0F9DF07-F1
#
_cell.length_a   1.000
_cell.length_b   1.000
_cell.length_c   1.000
_cell.angle_alpha   90.00
_cell.angle_beta   90.00
_cell.angle_gamma   90.00
#
_symmetry.space_group_name_H-M   'P 1'
#
loop_
_entity.id
_entity.type
_entity.pdbx_description
1 polymer ?
#
loop_
_entity_poly.entity_id
_entity_poly.type
_entity_poly.pdbx_seq_one_letter_code
_entity_poly.pdbx_strand_id
1 'polypeptide(L)' 'MNQSQPDLMYTKLELQPITIREASKFIADHHRHHLPPQGTKFAVAVASGGELTGVATVGRPVARMLDDG' A
#
# COMPACT_ATOMS: atom_id res chain seq x y z
N MET A 1 -14.95 29.44 -8.83
CA MET A 1 -15.37 28.08 -9.22
C MET A 1 -15.36 27.23 -7.97
N ASN A 2 -16.57 26.87 -7.55
CA ASN A 2 -16.95 26.38 -6.25
C ASN A 2 -16.61 24.88 -6.10
N GLN A 3 -15.85 24.52 -5.07
CA GLN A 3 -15.85 23.17 -4.50
C GLN A 3 -15.74 23.28 -2.98
N SER A 4 -16.74 23.88 -2.34
CA SER A 4 -16.98 23.74 -0.91
C SER A 4 -18.11 22.72 -0.71
N GLN A 5 -17.82 21.45 -1.02
CA GLN A 5 -18.69 20.36 -0.58
C GLN A 5 -18.42 20.12 0.92
N PRO A 6 -19.47 19.99 1.75
CA PRO A 6 -19.29 19.72 3.17
C PRO A 6 -18.64 18.34 3.34
N ASP A 7 -17.57 18.32 4.13
CA ASP A 7 -16.84 17.15 4.60
C ASP A 7 -17.80 16.22 5.36
N LEU A 8 -18.48 15.34 4.62
CA LEU A 8 -19.24 14.23 5.18
C LEU A 8 -18.23 13.27 5.80
N MET A 9 -17.82 13.50 7.07
CA MET A 9 -17.23 12.60 8.09
C MET A 9 -16.47 11.31 7.70
N TYR A 10 -16.04 11.19 6.45
CA TYR A 10 -15.40 10.05 5.83
C TYR A 10 -14.02 10.52 5.45
N THR A 11 -13.08 10.12 6.30
CA THR A 11 -11.67 10.34 6.06
C THR A 11 -11.31 9.73 4.70
N LYS A 12 -10.89 10.59 3.77
CA LYS A 12 -10.54 10.20 2.40
C LYS A 12 -9.29 9.31 2.42
N LEU A 13 -9.31 8.25 1.61
CA LEU A 13 -8.15 7.41 1.35
C LEU A 13 -7.28 8.02 0.24
N GLU A 14 -5.99 8.12 0.50
CA GLU A 14 -5.00 8.69 -0.40
C GLU A 14 -3.85 7.73 -0.63
N LEU A 15 -3.45 7.56 -1.90
CA LEU A 15 -2.29 6.73 -2.24
C LEU A 15 -1.00 7.49 -1.91
N GLN A 16 -0.06 6.78 -1.31
CA GLN A 16 1.25 7.32 -0.98
C GLN A 16 2.36 6.38 -1.48
N PRO A 17 3.49 6.94 -1.96
CA PRO A 17 4.67 6.14 -2.23
C PRO A 17 5.20 5.56 -0.92
N ILE A 18 5.73 4.33 -0.98
CA ILE A 18 6.34 3.66 0.16
C ILE A 18 7.49 2.79 -0.33
N THR A 19 8.54 2.66 0.47
CA THR A 19 9.60 1.71 0.14
C THR A 19 9.15 0.27 0.44
N ILE A 20 9.73 -0.70 -0.26
CA ILE A 20 9.49 -2.13 0.02
C ILE A 20 9.88 -2.45 1.48
N ARG A 21 10.92 -1.82 2.02
CA ARG A 21 11.36 -2.03 3.41
C ARG A 21 10.29 -1.60 4.41
N GLU A 22 9.72 -0.41 4.23
CA GLU A 22 8.67 0.12 5.11
C GLU A 22 7.38 -0.70 5.00
N ALA A 23 6.98 -1.09 3.78
CA ALA A 23 5.83 -1.97 3.58
C ALA A 23 6.03 -3.34 4.26
N SER A 24 7.21 -3.95 4.12
CA SER A 24 7.53 -5.20 4.80
C SER A 24 7.51 -5.08 6.32
N LYS A 25 8.01 -3.96 6.87
CA LYS A 25 7.91 -3.68 8.30
C LYS A 25 6.44 -3.55 8.73
N PHE A 26 5.64 -2.78 8.00
CA PHE A 26 4.21 -2.63 8.28
C PHE A 26 3.49 -3.98 8.30
N ILE A 27 3.78 -4.86 7.33
CA ILE A 27 3.23 -6.22 7.27
C ILE A 27 3.65 -7.05 8.48
N ALA A 28 4.94 -7.04 8.84
CA ALA A 28 5.43 -7.77 10.02
C ALA A 28 4.75 -7.32 11.32
N ASP A 29 4.52 -6.02 11.46
CA ASP A 29 3.93 -5.43 12.66
C ASP A 29 2.42 -5.71 12.76
N HIS A 30 1.69 -5.79 11.64
CA HIS A 30 0.21 -5.84 11.62
C HIS A 30 -0.39 -7.20 11.19
N HIS A 31 0.29 -7.99 10.36
CA HIS A 31 -0.19 -9.30 9.90
C HIS A 31 0.38 -10.45 10.73
N ARG A 32 -0.35 -10.83 11.78
CA ARG A 32 0.01 -11.94 12.68
C ARG A 32 0.20 -13.31 12.00
N HIS A 33 -0.42 -13.52 10.84
CA HIS A 33 -0.43 -14.82 10.16
C HIS A 33 0.39 -14.85 8.86
N HIS A 34 0.72 -13.70 8.29
CA HIS A 34 1.43 -13.63 7.02
C HIS A 34 2.77 -12.94 7.22
N LEU A 35 3.85 -13.69 6.97
CA LEU A 35 5.18 -13.13 6.96
C LEU A 35 5.32 -12.13 5.79
N PRO A 36 6.20 -11.12 5.94
CA PRO A 36 6.51 -10.22 4.84
C PRO A 36 6.95 -10.97 3.57
N PRO A 37 6.52 -10.51 2.39
CA PRO A 37 6.85 -11.17 1.13
C PRO A 37 8.36 -11.14 0.84
N GLN A 38 8.90 -12.28 0.40
CA GLN A 38 10.32 -12.48 0.10
C GLN A 38 10.74 -11.99 -1.31
N GLY A 39 9.80 -11.47 -2.10
CA GLY A 39 10.05 -10.99 -3.45
C GLY A 39 8.92 -10.09 -3.96
N THR A 40 9.18 -8.79 -4.01
CA THR A 40 8.23 -7.74 -4.39
C THR A 40 8.87 -6.85 -5.47
N LYS A 41 8.14 -6.55 -6.54
CA LYS A 41 8.54 -5.58 -7.57
C LYS A 41 8.31 -4.15 -7.11
N PHE A 42 7.12 -3.88 -6.57
CA PHE A 42 6.78 -2.57 -6.03
C PHE A 42 5.77 -2.67 -4.89
N ALA A 43 5.68 -1.58 -4.12
CA ALA A 43 4.73 -1.44 -3.03
C ALA A 43 4.04 -0.08 -3.12
N VAL A 44 2.82 -0.02 -2.58
CA VAL A 44 2.04 1.23 -2.45
C VAL A 44 1.39 1.27 -1.08
N ALA A 45 1.34 2.46 -0.49
CA ALA A 45 0.66 2.72 0.77
C ALA A 45 -0.70 3.39 0.53
N VAL A 46 -1.61 3.22 1.48
CA VAL A 46 -2.83 4.01 1.58
C VAL A 46 -2.87 4.71 2.94
N ALA A 47 -3.14 6.00 2.91
CA ALA A 47 -3.32 6.82 4.09
C ALA A 47 -4.78 7.28 4.22
N SER A 48 -5.28 7.35 5.45
CA SER A 48 -6.56 7.93 5.80
C SER A 48 -6.30 9.15 6.67
N GLY A 49 -6.60 10.36 6.18
CA GLY A 49 -6.46 11.59 6.97
C GLY A 49 -5.01 11.90 7.32
N GLY A 50 -4.08 11.50 6.46
CA GLY A 50 -2.64 11.64 6.66
C GLY A 50 -1.98 10.50 7.44
N GLU A 51 -2.75 9.55 7.99
CA GLU A 51 -2.20 8.40 8.71
C GLU A 51 -2.12 7.16 7.81
N LEU A 52 -0.95 6.52 7.77
CA LEU A 52 -0.74 5.26 7.05
C LEU A 52 -1.66 4.16 7.61
N THR A 53 -2.62 3.70 6.82
CA THR A 53 -3.63 2.71 7.26
C THR A 53 -3.45 1.34 6.61
N GLY A 54 -2.69 1.25 5.50
CA GLY A 54 -2.44 -0.03 4.86
C GLY A 54 -1.36 0.03 3.79
N VAL A 55 -0.91 -1.16 3.38
CA VAL A 55 0.09 -1.33 2.33
C VAL A 55 -0.32 -2.48 1.40
N ALA A 56 0.04 -2.37 0.13
CA ALA A 56 -0.05 -3.44 -0.85
C ALA A 56 1.33 -3.66 -1.48
N THR A 57 1.72 -4.93 -1.60
CA THR A 57 2.96 -5.36 -2.25
C THR A 57 2.65 -6.24 -3.44
N VAL A 58 3.26 -5.98 -4.58
CA VAL A 58 3.07 -6.76 -5.80
C VAL A 58 4.32 -7.57 -6.10
N GLY A 59 4.18 -8.89 -6.13
CA GLY A 59 5.25 -9.84 -6.42
C GLY A 59 5.51 -10.02 -7.92
N ARG A 60 6.48 -10.88 -8.25
CA ARG A 60 6.73 -11.31 -9.63
C ARG A 60 5.58 -12.21 -10.12
N PRO A 61 5.23 -12.17 -11.41
CA PRO A 61 4.25 -13.09 -11.98
C PRO A 61 4.70 -14.55 -11.81
N VAL A 62 3.73 -15.46 -11.73
CA VAL A 62 3.98 -16.92 -11.64
C VAL A 62 4.78 -17.39 -12.86
N ALA A 63 4.39 -16.94 -14.05
CA ALA A 63 5.14 -17.14 -15.29
C ALA A 63 6.32 -16.15 -15.37
N ARG A 64 7.38 -16.37 -14.59
CA ARG A 64 8.53 -15.46 -14.45
C ARG A 64 9.24 -15.09 -15.77
N MET A 65 9.08 -15.90 -16.82
CA MET A 65 9.63 -15.63 -18.15
C MET A 65 8.91 -14.47 -18.87
N LEU A 66 7.70 -14.13 -18.41
CA LEU A 66 6.89 -13.03 -18.94
C LEU A 66 6.94 -11.81 -18.03
N ASP A 67 8.01 -11.66 -17.25
CA ASP A 67 8.17 -10.56 -16.32
C ASP A 67 8.78 -9.33 -17.02
N ASP A 68 7.95 -8.64 -17.80
CA ASP A 68 8.32 -7.51 -18.68
C ASP A 68 8.05 -6.12 -18.09
N GLY A 69 7.35 -6.03 -16.94
CA GLY A 69 6.96 -4.78 -16.29
C GLY A 69 6.60 -4.96 -14.83
#